data_AF-A0A8J4SDF7-F1
#
_entry.id   AF-A0A8J4SDF7-F1
#
_cell.length_a   1.000
_cell.length_b   1.000
_cell.length_c   1.000
_cell.angle_alpha   90.00
_cell.angle_beta   90.00
_cell.angle_gamma   90.00
#
_symmetry.space_group_name_H-M   'P 1'
#
loop_
_entity.id
_entity.type
_entity.pdbx_description
1 polymer ?
#
loop_
_entity_poly.entity_id
_entity_poly.type
_entity_poly.pdbx_seq_one_letter_code
_entity_poly.pdbx_strand_id
1 'polypeptide(L)'
;MGFHLLATWALAVAWAVSMAVSTAKNSTTSDTTYPTKSGISIWVDPATPDDHQTYISSRGRKWDLVMSDEFNTPNRSFRPGDDHIWTSLEKPDGVNGALELYSHNMTSTKCDDDGTCYFYIKAVDELNVIHVYNMYTHPPGFVDAYFFYRAAMVQSWNKFCYQGGMLE
;
A
#
# COMPACT_ATOMS: atom_id res chain seq x y z
N MET A 1 -66.42 0.02 43.08
CA MET A 1 -65.54 1.04 43.70
C MET A 1 -64.22 0.35 44.01
N GLY A 2 -63.13 0.70 43.28
CA GLY A 2 -61.76 0.16 43.39
C GLY A 2 -61.65 -1.32 42.98
N PHE A 3 -60.95 -1.72 41.92
CA PHE A 3 -59.51 -1.58 41.73
C PHE A 3 -59.18 -1.85 40.24
N HIS A 4 -59.43 -0.87 39.36
CA HIS A 4 -58.95 -0.89 37.96
C HIS A 4 -57.53 -0.30 37.82
N LEU A 5 -56.73 -0.30 38.90
CA LEU A 5 -55.47 0.45 38.99
C LEU A 5 -54.20 -0.40 38.96
N LEU A 6 -54.30 -1.70 38.64
CA LEU A 6 -53.13 -2.59 38.58
C LEU A 6 -52.79 -3.10 37.17
N ALA A 7 -53.45 -2.60 36.12
CA ALA A 7 -53.23 -3.04 34.73
C ALA A 7 -52.45 -2.03 33.87
N THR A 8 -51.99 -0.90 34.43
CA THR A 8 -51.27 0.14 33.67
C THR A 8 -49.77 0.22 33.95
N TRP A 9 -49.23 -0.67 34.79
CA TRP A 9 -47.78 -0.79 35.04
C TRP A 9 -47.11 -1.96 34.29
N ALA A 10 -47.79 -2.56 33.31
CA ALA A 10 -47.23 -3.58 32.42
C ALA A 10 -46.81 -3.04 31.03
N LEU A 11 -47.03 -1.75 30.76
CA LEU A 11 -46.80 -1.15 29.42
C LEU A 11 -45.74 -0.04 29.40
N ALA A 12 -45.09 0.25 30.54
CA ALA A 12 -44.05 1.28 30.64
C ALA A 12 -42.61 0.72 30.78
N VAL A 13 -42.41 -0.57 30.53
CA VAL A 13 -41.06 -1.20 30.48
C VAL A 13 -40.77 -1.78 29.08
N ALA A 14 -41.58 -1.42 28.08
CA ALA A 14 -41.34 -1.75 26.67
C ALA A 14 -40.44 -0.72 25.94
N TRP A 15 -39.71 0.13 26.69
CA TRP A 15 -38.78 1.12 26.16
C TRP A 15 -37.40 0.98 26.79
N ALA A 16 -36.87 -0.23 26.76
CA ALA A 16 -35.44 -0.42 26.74
C ALA A 16 -35.18 -1.45 25.64
N VAL A 17 -35.35 -0.97 24.39
CA VAL A 17 -34.72 -1.61 23.23
C VAL A 17 -33.26 -1.71 23.60
N SER A 18 -32.86 -2.90 24.01
CA SER A 18 -31.50 -3.34 24.14
C SER A 18 -30.90 -3.33 22.74
N MET A 19 -30.58 -2.13 22.25
CA MET A 19 -29.52 -1.91 21.30
C MET A 19 -28.24 -2.33 22.01
N ALA A 20 -28.02 -3.65 22.08
CA ALA A 20 -26.68 -4.17 22.19
C ALA A 20 -25.99 -3.70 20.91
N VAL A 21 -25.35 -2.53 20.99
CA VAL A 21 -24.33 -2.13 20.04
C VAL A 21 -23.26 -3.20 20.18
N SER A 22 -23.35 -4.22 19.34
CA SER A 22 -22.23 -5.09 19.07
C SER A 22 -21.17 -4.20 18.43
N THR A 23 -20.33 -3.59 19.27
CA THR A 23 -19.02 -3.13 18.84
C THR A 23 -18.34 -4.39 18.31
N ALA A 24 -18.38 -4.59 17.00
CA ALA A 24 -17.59 -5.59 16.33
C ALA A 24 -16.13 -5.19 16.58
N LYS A 25 -15.58 -5.64 17.69
CA LYS A 25 -14.16 -5.54 18.00
C LYS A 25 -13.50 -6.58 17.12
N ASN A 26 -13.29 -6.23 15.86
CA ASN A 26 -12.58 -7.08 14.90
C ASN A 26 -11.07 -7.01 15.17
N SER A 27 -10.66 -7.32 16.41
CA SER A 27 -9.26 -7.44 16.80
C SER A 27 -8.91 -8.93 16.91
N THR A 28 -9.02 -9.66 15.81
CA THR A 28 -8.67 -11.10 15.76
C THR A 28 -7.19 -11.36 15.52
N THR A 29 -6.34 -10.35 15.63
CA THR A 29 -4.90 -10.51 15.77
C THR A 29 -4.43 -9.56 16.86
N SER A 30 -3.80 -10.10 17.90
CA SER A 30 -2.94 -9.31 18.77
C SER A 30 -1.91 -8.63 17.88
N ASP A 31 -1.97 -7.31 17.81
CA ASP A 31 -1.04 -6.50 17.03
C ASP A 31 0.39 -6.89 17.47
N THR A 32 1.14 -7.53 16.57
CA THR A 32 2.53 -7.96 16.84
C THR A 32 3.49 -6.78 16.88
N THR A 33 2.96 -5.58 16.71
CA THR A 33 3.69 -4.35 16.52
C THR A 33 3.68 -3.55 17.82
N TYR A 34 4.85 -3.06 18.23
CA TYR A 34 4.95 -2.18 19.39
C TYR A 34 4.55 -0.76 18.99
N PRO A 35 3.90 0.00 19.89
CA PRO A 35 3.62 1.40 19.65
C PRO A 35 4.94 2.16 19.42
N THR A 36 4.96 3.00 18.39
CA THR A 36 6.11 3.86 18.13
C THR A 36 6.18 4.96 19.19
N LYS A 37 7.39 5.36 19.56
CA LYS A 37 7.59 6.46 20.51
C LYS A 37 7.09 7.81 19.96
N SER A 38 7.08 7.97 18.63
CA SER A 38 6.57 9.15 17.93
C SER A 38 5.04 9.23 17.91
N GLY A 39 4.33 8.12 18.15
CA GLY A 39 2.87 8.04 17.97
C GLY A 39 2.42 7.89 16.52
N ILE A 40 3.36 7.86 15.57
CA ILE A 40 3.11 7.68 14.13
C ILE A 40 3.18 6.18 13.80
N SER A 41 2.20 5.65 13.08
CA SER A 41 2.19 4.24 12.67
C SER A 41 3.44 3.86 11.88
N ILE A 42 3.92 2.62 12.04
CA ILE A 42 5.22 2.17 11.49
C ILE A 42 5.34 2.20 9.95
N TRP A 43 4.22 2.32 9.24
CA TRP A 43 4.16 2.35 7.76
C TRP A 43 3.68 3.71 7.23
N VAL A 44 3.46 4.69 8.10
CA VAL A 44 3.00 6.03 7.75
C VAL A 44 4.20 6.96 7.74
N ASP A 45 4.39 7.68 6.64
CA ASP A 45 5.43 8.69 6.52
C ASP A 45 5.21 9.78 7.58
N PRO A 46 6.23 10.10 8.41
CA PRO A 46 6.13 11.19 9.38
C PRO A 46 5.79 12.56 8.79
N ALA A 47 6.02 12.75 7.49
CA ALA A 47 5.70 13.98 6.80
C ALA A 47 4.29 14.01 6.20
N THR A 48 3.52 12.92 6.28
CA THR A 48 2.12 12.93 5.83
C THR A 48 1.31 13.96 6.64
N PRO A 49 0.65 14.91 5.97
CA PRO A 49 -0.13 15.96 6.63
C PRO A 49 -1.22 15.42 7.57
N ASP A 50 -1.49 16.13 8.66
CA ASP A 50 -2.48 15.73 9.67
C ASP A 50 -3.90 15.55 9.09
N ASP A 51 -4.25 16.33 8.06
CA ASP A 51 -5.54 16.26 7.37
C ASP A 51 -5.63 15.09 6.37
N HIS A 52 -4.52 14.41 6.08
CA HIS A 52 -4.46 13.21 5.25
C HIS A 52 -4.33 11.91 6.07
N GLN A 53 -4.26 11.99 7.40
CA GLN A 53 -4.21 10.80 8.26
C GLN A 53 -5.56 10.10 8.44
N THR A 54 -6.66 10.75 8.08
CA THR A 54 -8.00 10.16 8.16
C THR A 54 -8.85 10.56 6.97
N TYR A 55 -9.70 9.66 6.51
CA TYR A 55 -10.61 9.89 5.40
C TYR A 55 -12.04 9.54 5.76
N ILE A 56 -13.01 10.37 5.37
CA ILE A 56 -14.43 10.04 5.49
C ILE A 56 -14.90 9.49 4.15
N SER A 57 -15.23 8.20 4.15
CA SER A 57 -15.72 7.52 2.96
C SER A 57 -17.02 8.15 2.46
N SER A 58 -17.33 7.94 1.17
CA SER A 58 -18.62 8.34 0.57
C SER A 58 -19.87 7.76 1.27
N ARG A 59 -19.68 6.81 2.20
CA ARG A 59 -20.72 6.18 3.02
C ARG A 59 -20.70 6.67 4.48
N GLY A 60 -19.94 7.72 4.78
CA GLY A 60 -19.81 8.32 6.12
C GLY A 60 -18.94 7.53 7.10
N ARG A 61 -18.21 6.49 6.65
CA ARG A 61 -17.31 5.72 7.51
C ARG A 61 -15.96 6.43 7.60
N LYS A 62 -15.44 6.59 8.83
CA LYS A 62 -14.07 7.06 9.04
C LYS A 62 -13.09 5.91 8.75
N TRP A 63 -12.07 6.20 7.95
CA TRP A 63 -10.92 5.35 7.69
C TRP A 63 -9.67 6.04 8.24
N ASP A 64 -8.81 5.26 8.87
CA ASP A 64 -7.51 5.72 9.36
C ASP A 64 -6.44 5.33 8.34
N LEU A 65 -5.45 6.20 8.15
CA LEU A 65 -4.31 5.94 7.26
C LEU A 65 -3.44 4.83 7.84
N VAL A 66 -3.14 3.83 7.01
CA VAL A 66 -2.37 2.64 7.42
C VAL A 66 -1.00 2.56 6.77
N MET A 67 -0.78 3.26 5.65
CA MET A 67 0.48 3.30 4.92
C MET A 67 0.52 4.56 4.06
N SER A 68 1.66 5.25 4.03
CA SER A 68 1.90 6.40 3.15
C SER A 68 3.40 6.59 2.87
N ASP A 69 3.71 7.31 1.81
CA ASP A 69 5.07 7.77 1.50
C ASP A 69 4.97 9.07 0.69
N GLU A 70 5.54 10.17 1.19
CA GLU A 70 5.52 11.48 0.52
C GLU A 70 6.72 11.66 -0.41
N PHE A 71 7.66 10.70 -0.43
CA PHE A 71 8.87 10.70 -1.26
C PHE A 71 9.75 11.95 -1.13
N ASN A 72 9.67 12.64 0.01
CA ASN A 72 10.33 13.93 0.25
C ASN A 72 11.77 13.83 0.79
N THR A 73 12.26 12.62 1.06
CA THR A 73 13.66 12.39 1.44
C THR A 73 14.47 12.16 0.16
N PRO A 74 15.40 13.07 -0.22
CA PRO A 74 16.12 12.97 -1.49
C PRO A 74 17.16 11.85 -1.49
N ASN A 75 17.47 11.33 -2.68
CA ASN A 75 18.49 10.31 -2.92
C ASN A 75 18.26 8.99 -2.18
N ARG A 76 17.00 8.58 -1.99
CA ARG A 76 16.69 7.25 -1.45
C ARG A 76 17.17 6.17 -2.41
N SER A 77 17.80 5.14 -1.86
CA SER A 77 18.12 3.91 -2.58
C SER A 77 17.00 2.92 -2.35
N PHE A 78 16.41 2.42 -3.43
CA PHE A 78 15.40 1.38 -3.37
C PHE A 78 16.00 0.00 -3.63
N ARG A 79 17.31 -0.21 -3.44
CA ARG A 79 17.87 -1.55 -3.59
C ARG A 79 17.35 -2.47 -2.47
N PRO A 80 17.33 -3.79 -2.68
CA PRO A 80 16.89 -4.71 -1.66
C PRO A 80 17.67 -4.52 -0.34
N GLY A 81 16.99 -4.06 0.71
CA GLY A 81 17.53 -3.85 2.05
C GLY A 81 17.83 -2.39 2.42
N ASP A 82 17.83 -1.48 1.43
CA ASP A 82 18.19 -0.07 1.66
C ASP A 82 16.98 0.78 2.10
N ASP A 83 15.79 0.41 1.67
CA ASP A 83 14.53 1.08 2.02
C ASP A 83 13.58 0.12 2.72
N HIS A 84 12.90 0.61 3.76
CA HIS A 84 12.05 -0.20 4.63
C HIS A 84 10.64 -0.45 4.06
N ILE A 85 10.18 0.38 3.11
CA ILE A 85 8.86 0.27 2.50
C ILE A 85 8.96 -0.30 1.09
N TRP A 86 9.93 0.18 0.31
CA TRP A 86 10.02 -0.08 -1.13
C TRP A 86 11.25 -0.89 -1.51
N THR A 87 11.12 -1.66 -2.59
CA THR A 87 12.23 -2.34 -3.25
C THR A 87 12.08 -2.22 -4.76
N SER A 88 13.16 -1.84 -5.41
CA SER A 88 13.30 -1.86 -6.87
C SER A 88 13.63 -3.27 -7.35
N LEU A 89 13.37 -3.53 -8.63
CA LEU A 89 13.67 -4.81 -9.28
C LEU A 89 14.84 -4.71 -10.26
N GLU A 90 15.53 -5.85 -10.43
CA GLU A 90 16.55 -6.07 -11.46
C GLU A 90 16.19 -7.34 -12.24
N LYS A 91 15.47 -7.17 -13.34
CA LYS A 91 15.04 -8.29 -14.20
C LYS A 91 14.49 -7.79 -15.54
N PRO A 92 14.54 -8.61 -16.61
CA PRO A 92 13.80 -8.31 -17.84
C PRO A 92 12.30 -8.29 -17.57
N ASP A 93 11.59 -7.37 -18.22
CA ASP A 93 10.14 -7.47 -18.25
C ASP A 93 9.74 -8.65 -19.16
N GLY A 94 8.97 -9.57 -18.58
CA GLY A 94 8.58 -10.84 -19.20
C GLY A 94 7.16 -10.84 -19.75
N VAL A 95 6.45 -9.71 -19.71
CA VAL A 95 5.02 -9.63 -20.08
C VAL A 95 4.86 -8.98 -21.45
N ASN A 96 3.94 -9.52 -22.28
CA ASN A 96 3.44 -8.89 -23.52
C ASN A 96 4.49 -8.43 -24.55
N GLY A 97 5.67 -9.06 -24.61
CA GLY A 97 6.72 -8.65 -25.55
C GLY A 97 7.36 -7.30 -25.18
N ALA A 98 7.50 -7.05 -23.88
CA ALA A 98 8.16 -5.86 -23.37
C ALA A 98 9.58 -5.69 -23.94
N LEU A 99 9.93 -4.42 -24.17
CA LEU A 99 11.20 -4.03 -24.77
C LEU A 99 12.21 -3.52 -23.73
N GLU A 100 11.86 -3.57 -22.45
CA GLU A 100 12.60 -2.93 -21.36
C GLU A 100 13.13 -3.91 -20.32
N LEU A 101 14.28 -3.54 -19.74
CA LEU A 101 14.91 -4.17 -18.58
C LEU A 101 14.69 -3.27 -17.36
N TYR A 102 14.17 -3.82 -16.25
CA TYR A 102 14.13 -3.10 -14.98
C TYR A 102 15.49 -3.20 -14.29
N SER A 103 16.01 -2.07 -13.83
CA SER A 103 17.25 -1.98 -13.09
C SER A 103 17.15 -1.08 -11.85
N HIS A 104 17.89 -1.45 -10.81
CA HIS A 104 17.88 -0.75 -9.53
C HIS A 104 18.34 0.72 -9.61
N ASN A 105 19.22 1.05 -10.56
CA ASN A 105 19.81 2.38 -10.68
C ASN A 105 18.99 3.36 -11.53
N MET A 106 17.79 2.96 -11.98
CA MET A 106 16.90 3.77 -12.79
C MET A 106 15.78 4.42 -12.00
N THR A 107 15.87 4.45 -10.67
CA THR A 107 14.87 5.10 -9.81
C THR A 107 15.50 5.64 -8.53
N SER A 108 14.95 6.74 -8.03
CA SER A 108 15.27 7.31 -6.71
C SER A 108 14.23 8.40 -6.41
N THR A 109 14.47 9.17 -5.36
CA THR A 109 13.77 10.40 -5.02
C THR A 109 14.68 11.60 -5.26
N LYS A 110 14.10 12.74 -5.64
CA LYS A 110 14.81 13.99 -5.84
C LYS A 110 13.98 15.14 -5.30
N CYS A 111 14.64 16.20 -4.85
CA CYS A 111 14.01 17.48 -4.56
C CYS A 111 14.67 18.53 -5.46
N ASP A 112 13.86 19.39 -6.05
CA ASP A 112 14.32 20.54 -6.83
C ASP A 112 14.54 21.76 -5.92
N ASP A 113 15.20 22.80 -6.45
CA ASP A 113 15.58 24.00 -5.68
C ASP A 113 14.36 24.79 -5.15
N ASP A 114 13.18 24.59 -5.72
CA ASP A 114 11.92 25.19 -5.29
C ASP A 114 11.25 24.44 -4.11
N GLY A 115 11.86 23.35 -3.64
CA GLY A 115 11.36 22.52 -2.55
C GLY A 115 10.43 21.39 -3.00
N THR A 116 10.14 21.26 -4.29
CA THR A 116 9.30 20.16 -4.80
C THR A 116 10.12 18.87 -4.79
N CYS A 117 9.65 17.89 -4.02
CA CYS A 117 10.22 16.55 -4.01
C CYS A 117 9.35 15.55 -4.77
N TYR A 118 9.98 14.57 -5.41
CA TYR A 118 9.32 13.56 -6.21
C TYR A 118 10.10 12.27 -6.27
N PHE A 119 9.36 11.17 -6.36
CA PHE A 119 9.84 9.90 -6.88
C PHE A 119 10.00 9.98 -8.40
N TYR A 120 11.06 9.39 -8.94
CA TYR A 120 11.26 9.31 -10.38
C TYR A 120 11.67 7.92 -10.85
N ILE A 121 11.31 7.64 -12.10
CA ILE A 121 11.84 6.54 -12.91
C ILE A 121 12.53 7.16 -14.12
N LYS A 122 13.76 6.72 -14.38
CA LYS A 122 14.51 7.03 -15.59
C LYS A 122 14.29 5.91 -16.60
N ALA A 123 14.19 6.27 -17.86
CA ALA A 123 14.24 5.34 -18.98
C ALA A 123 15.36 5.79 -19.92
N VAL A 124 16.19 4.85 -20.37
CA VAL A 124 17.29 5.11 -21.30
C VAL A 124 17.28 4.11 -22.44
N ASP A 125 17.68 4.56 -23.62
CA ASP A 125 17.88 3.72 -24.80
C ASP A 125 19.21 2.96 -24.63
N GLU A 126 19.12 1.66 -24.36
CA GLU A 126 20.27 0.81 -24.10
C GLU A 126 19.97 -0.64 -24.52
N LEU A 127 20.69 -1.12 -25.54
CA LEU A 127 20.56 -2.49 -26.02
C LEU A 127 21.16 -3.47 -25.00
N ASN A 128 20.28 -4.27 -24.40
CA ASN A 128 20.61 -5.37 -23.52
C ASN A 128 20.20 -6.69 -24.17
N VAL A 129 21.13 -7.65 -24.21
CA VAL A 129 20.89 -8.98 -24.77
C VAL A 129 21.06 -10.03 -23.68
N ILE A 130 20.04 -10.85 -23.47
CA ILE A 130 20.04 -11.89 -22.44
C ILE A 130 19.89 -13.25 -23.14
N HIS A 131 20.85 -14.14 -22.89
CA HIS A 131 20.79 -15.52 -23.35
C HIS A 131 19.90 -16.34 -22.41
N VAL A 132 18.74 -16.77 -22.90
CA VAL A 132 17.74 -17.49 -22.10
C VAL A 132 17.33 -18.80 -22.75
N TYR A 133 16.94 -19.78 -21.93
CA TYR A 133 16.38 -21.03 -22.42
C TYR A 133 14.89 -20.86 -22.72
N ASN A 134 14.48 -21.09 -23.96
CA ASN A 134 13.10 -20.96 -24.40
C ASN A 134 12.43 -22.33 -24.60
N MET A 135 11.64 -22.74 -23.61
CA MET A 135 10.88 -24.00 -23.63
C MET A 135 9.71 -24.02 -24.63
N TYR A 136 9.32 -22.87 -25.19
CA TYR A 136 8.19 -22.72 -26.11
C TYR A 136 8.60 -22.87 -27.59
N THR A 137 9.89 -22.91 -27.90
CA THR A 137 10.41 -23.19 -29.25
C THR A 137 10.42 -24.68 -29.56
N HIS A 138 10.38 -25.06 -30.84
CA HIS A 138 10.35 -26.45 -31.29
C HIS A 138 11.46 -26.69 -32.33
N PRO A 139 12.59 -27.34 -31.97
CA PRO A 139 12.91 -27.88 -30.64
C PRO A 139 13.21 -26.80 -29.60
N PRO A 140 13.00 -27.06 -28.29
CA PRO A 140 13.41 -26.15 -27.21
C PRO A 140 14.91 -25.90 -27.23
N GLY A 141 15.33 -24.65 -27.01
CA GLY A 141 16.73 -24.27 -27.07
C GLY A 141 17.03 -22.91 -26.44
N PHE A 142 18.32 -22.58 -26.38
CA PHE A 142 18.78 -21.25 -25.98
C PHE A 142 18.56 -20.26 -27.12
N VAL A 143 18.07 -19.07 -26.77
CA VAL A 143 17.82 -17.96 -27.69
C VAL A 143 18.27 -16.65 -27.07
N ASP A 144 18.52 -15.67 -27.93
CA ASP A 144 18.88 -14.31 -27.54
C ASP A 144 17.60 -13.47 -27.44
N ALA A 145 17.33 -12.94 -26.25
CA ALA A 145 16.26 -11.98 -26.02
C ALA A 145 16.84 -10.57 -26.02
N TYR A 146 16.23 -9.67 -26.79
CA TYR A 146 16.70 -8.30 -26.99
C TYR A 146 15.78 -7.32 -26.26
N PHE A 147 16.37 -6.47 -25.43
CA PHE A 147 15.73 -5.37 -24.74
C PHE A 147 16.40 -4.07 -25.18
N PHE A 148 15.63 -3.10 -25.62
CA PHE A 148 16.13 -1.85 -26.20
C PHE A 148 16.16 -0.70 -25.20
N TYR A 149 15.45 -0.85 -24.09
CA TYR A 149 15.33 0.17 -23.06
C TYR A 149 15.74 -0.38 -21.70
N ARG A 150 16.27 0.49 -20.85
CA ARG A 150 16.47 0.20 -19.43
C ARG A 150 15.70 1.23 -18.60
N ALA A 151 14.85 0.72 -17.71
CA ALA A 151 13.97 1.51 -16.86
C ALA A 151 14.00 0.98 -15.41
N ALA A 152 13.05 1.36 -14.57
CA ALA A 152 12.90 0.83 -13.22
C ALA A 152 11.47 0.38 -12.92
N MET A 153 11.36 -0.59 -12.02
CA MET A 153 10.12 -0.98 -11.37
C MET A 153 10.37 -1.01 -9.87
N VAL A 154 9.44 -0.45 -9.08
CA VAL A 154 9.46 -0.44 -7.62
C VAL A 154 8.22 -1.13 -7.08
N GLN A 155 8.37 -1.89 -6.02
CA GLN A 155 7.32 -2.65 -5.34
C GLN A 155 7.44 -2.47 -3.83
N SER A 156 6.35 -2.60 -3.09
CA SER A 156 6.41 -2.62 -1.62
C SER A 156 6.98 -3.95 -1.12
N TRP A 157 7.71 -3.92 0.01
CA TRP A 157 8.16 -5.13 0.71
C TRP A 157 6.98 -5.94 1.24
N ASN A 158 6.00 -5.24 1.79
CA ASN A 158 4.81 -5.86 2.32
C ASN A 158 3.78 -6.06 1.21
N LYS A 159 3.29 -7.29 1.14
CA LYS A 159 2.06 -7.60 0.42
C LYS A 159 0.91 -7.35 1.39
N PHE A 160 0.05 -6.39 1.10
CA PHE A 160 -1.16 -6.19 1.87
C PHE A 160 -2.33 -6.90 1.21
N CYS A 161 -3.20 -7.48 2.04
CA CYS A 161 -4.47 -8.02 1.60
C CYS A 161 -5.48 -6.87 1.50
N TYR A 162 -5.76 -6.39 0.29
CA TYR A 162 -6.72 -5.33 0.10
C TYR A 162 -8.15 -5.87 0.12
N GLN A 163 -8.85 -5.68 1.24
CA GLN A 163 -10.25 -6.12 1.43
C GLN A 163 -11.26 -4.96 1.33
N GLY A 164 -10.78 -3.72 1.34
CA GLY A 164 -11.57 -2.51 1.27
C GLY A 164 -10.81 -1.32 1.84
N GLY A 165 -11.19 -0.11 1.41
CA GLY A 165 -10.50 1.13 1.76
C GLY A 165 -10.35 2.01 0.52
N MET A 166 -9.28 2.79 0.51
CA MET A 166 -8.83 3.60 -0.62
C MET A 166 -7.33 3.45 -0.77
N LEU A 167 -6.87 3.49 -2.01
CA LEU A 167 -5.48 3.68 -2.38
C LEU A 167 -5.47 4.86 -3.36
N GLU A 168 -4.63 5.84 -3.07
CA GLU A 168 -4.44 7.07 -3.85
C GLU A 168 -2.96 7.22 -4.21
#